data_AF-A0A668RUP6-F1
#
_entry.id   AF-A0A668RUP6-F1
#
_cell.length_a   1.000
_cell.length_b   1.000
_cell.length_c   1.000
_cell.angle_alpha   90.00
_cell.angle_beta   90.00
_cell.angle_gamma   90.00
#
_symmetry.space_group_name_H-M   'P 1'
#
loop_
_entity.id
_entity.type
_entity.pdbx_description
1 polymer ?
#
loop_
_entity_poly.entity_id
_entity_poly.type
_entity_poly.pdbx_seq_one_letter_code
_entity_poly.pdbx_strand_id
1 'polypeptide(L)'
;MPADYDKGAYPEPPRQTPVVDKQTALPNPALILSKLFYYSVDLPVTTFRDAVDSIRAKNKIVYYHQKFRRVPDLTECKEGDYPCYYEAEMQWRRDYKVDQEIVKVIQERLRACQQREGHSYQQNCSKEIHRFMY
;
A
#
# COMPACT_ATOMS: atom_id res chain seq x y z
N MET A 1 -7.40 9.66 -1.05
CA MET A 1 -6.68 8.46 -1.49
C MET A 1 -7.70 7.52 -2.13
N PRO A 2 -7.37 6.83 -3.23
CA PRO A 2 -8.29 5.84 -3.81
C PRO A 2 -8.66 4.82 -2.74
N ALA A 3 -9.93 4.43 -2.70
CA ALA A 3 -10.44 3.47 -1.71
C ALA A 3 -9.96 2.03 -1.97
N ASP A 4 -9.14 1.82 -3.00
CA ASP A 4 -8.80 0.50 -3.54
C ASP A 4 -7.69 -0.25 -2.78
N TYR A 5 -6.98 0.39 -1.84
CA TYR A 5 -6.00 -0.35 -1.02
C TYR A 5 -6.71 -1.05 0.14
N ASP A 6 -6.45 -2.34 0.29
CA ASP A 6 -7.01 -3.13 1.38
C ASP A 6 -6.44 -2.65 2.73
N LYS A 7 -7.29 -2.04 3.56
CA LYS A 7 -6.93 -1.55 4.89
C LYS A 7 -6.50 -2.68 5.84
N GLY A 8 -6.85 -3.94 5.54
CA GLY A 8 -6.30 -5.10 6.24
C GLY A 8 -4.85 -5.36 5.87
N ALA A 9 -4.48 -5.17 4.60
CA ALA A 9 -3.10 -5.29 4.13
C ALA A 9 -2.24 -4.06 4.46
N TYR A 10 -2.81 -2.88 4.59
CA TYR A 10 -2.10 -1.64 4.93
C TYR A 10 -2.84 -0.90 6.04
N PRO A 11 -2.61 -1.27 7.31
CA PRO A 11 -3.29 -0.64 8.43
C PRO A 11 -2.78 0.78 8.65
N GLU A 12 -3.71 1.71 8.87
CA GLU A 12 -3.40 3.08 9.26
C GLU A 12 -4.18 3.44 10.53
N PRO A 13 -3.51 3.93 11.60
CA PRO A 13 -4.24 4.47 12.74
C PRO A 13 -5.04 5.72 12.33
N PRO A 14 -6.17 6.01 13.01
CA PRO A 14 -6.95 7.21 12.72
C PRO A 14 -6.09 8.45 12.96
N ARG A 15 -6.14 9.41 12.02
CA ARG A 15 -5.40 10.67 12.14
C ARG A 15 -6.04 11.53 13.24
N GLN A 16 -5.26 11.84 14.27
CA GLN A 16 -5.63 12.77 15.33
C GLN A 16 -4.76 14.01 15.19
N THR A 17 -5.32 15.10 14.67
CA THR A 17 -4.64 16.40 14.64
C THR A 17 -5.19 17.27 15.77
N PRO A 18 -4.34 17.91 16.59
CA PRO A 18 -4.82 18.81 17.62
C PRO A 18 -5.58 19.97 16.99
N VAL A 19 -6.53 20.52 17.73
CA VAL A 19 -7.20 21.76 17.33
C VAL A 19 -6.16 22.88 17.32
N VAL A 20 -6.18 23.72 16.29
CA VAL A 20 -5.26 24.85 16.19
C VAL A 20 -5.72 25.95 17.14
N ASP A 21 -5.13 26.01 18.32
CA ASP A 21 -5.39 27.07 19.30
C ASP A 21 -4.67 28.38 18.91
N LYS A 22 -5.44 29.42 18.63
CA LYS A 22 -4.92 30.75 18.28
C LYS A 22 -4.49 31.49 19.56
N GLN A 23 -3.23 31.33 19.96
CA GLN A 23 -2.68 32.05 21.12
C GLN A 23 -2.45 33.55 20.85
N THR A 24 -2.30 33.94 19.58
CA THR A 24 -2.08 35.33 19.16
C THR A 24 -3.16 35.80 18.20
N ALA A 25 -3.42 37.12 18.18
CA ALA A 25 -4.39 37.75 17.28
C ALA A 25 -3.88 37.88 15.82
N LEU A 26 -2.59 37.60 15.58
CA LEU A 26 -1.98 37.65 14.26
C LEU A 26 -2.35 36.39 13.45
N PRO A 27 -2.69 36.52 12.16
CA PRO A 27 -2.99 35.36 11.33
C PRO A 27 -1.74 34.51 11.09
N ASN A 28 -1.85 33.19 11.29
CA ASN A 28 -0.75 32.26 11.02
C ASN A 28 -0.48 32.21 9.49
N PRO A 29 0.73 32.55 9.02
CA PRO A 29 1.06 32.57 7.58
C PRO A 29 0.91 31.19 6.93
N ALA A 30 1.07 30.09 7.68
CA ALA A 30 0.87 28.74 7.17
C ALA A 30 -0.58 28.50 6.70
N LEU A 31 -1.57 29.11 7.35
CA LEU A 31 -2.98 28.99 6.96
C LEU A 31 -3.30 29.79 5.69
N ILE A 32 -2.60 30.89 5.45
CA ILE A 32 -2.74 31.69 4.23
C ILE A 32 -2.13 30.93 3.06
N LEU A 33 -0.92 30.40 3.25
CA LEU A 33 -0.23 29.59 2.23
C LEU A 33 -1.01 28.32 1.87
N SER A 34 -1.57 27.61 2.84
CA SER A 34 -2.37 26.41 2.56
C SER A 34 -3.65 26.72 1.78
N LYS A 35 -4.31 27.84 2.09
CA LYS A 35 -5.48 28.32 1.32
C LYS A 35 -5.08 28.74 -0.09
N LEU A 36 -3.98 29.47 -0.25
CA LEU A 36 -3.48 29.87 -1.56
C LEU A 36 -3.17 28.64 -2.41
N PHE A 37 -2.48 27.65 -1.86
CA PHE A 37 -2.19 26.38 -2.53
C PHE A 37 -3.47 25.63 -2.93
N TYR A 38 -4.46 25.59 -2.06
CA TYR A 38 -5.75 24.96 -2.35
C TYR A 38 -6.44 25.59 -3.57
N TYR A 39 -6.50 26.92 -3.63
CA TYR A 39 -7.16 27.65 -4.73
C TYR A 39 -6.34 27.70 -6.01
N SER A 40 -5.01 27.76 -5.93
CA SER A 40 -4.14 27.91 -7.10
C SER A 40 -3.76 26.56 -7.73
N VAL A 41 -3.65 25.49 -6.95
CA VAL A 41 -3.14 24.18 -7.41
C VAL A 41 -4.18 23.09 -7.23
N ASP A 42 -4.67 22.84 -6.01
CA ASP A 42 -5.50 21.65 -5.75
C ASP A 42 -6.84 21.69 -6.50
N LEU A 43 -7.53 22.82 -6.50
CA LEU A 43 -8.81 23.00 -7.21
C LEU A 43 -8.72 22.78 -8.73
N PRO A 44 -7.81 23.44 -9.46
CA PRO A 44 -7.68 23.19 -10.90
C PRO A 44 -7.22 21.75 -11.19
N VAL A 45 -6.35 21.16 -10.37
CA VAL A 45 -5.91 19.77 -10.56
C VAL A 45 -7.03 18.77 -10.33
N THR A 46 -7.87 18.97 -9.30
CA THR A 46 -9.01 18.10 -9.01
C THR A 46 -10.08 18.17 -10.09
N THR A 47 -10.44 19.37 -10.56
CA THR A 47 -11.39 19.51 -11.67
C THR A 47 -10.90 18.88 -12.97
N PHE A 48 -9.60 18.99 -13.28
CA PHE A 48 -9.00 18.30 -14.43
C PHE A 48 -9.04 16.77 -14.27
N ARG A 49 -8.69 16.26 -13.08
CA ARG A 49 -8.80 14.83 -12.77
C ARG A 49 -10.23 14.32 -12.96
N ASP A 50 -11.22 15.04 -12.46
CA ASP A 50 -12.64 14.66 -12.58
C ASP A 50 -13.09 14.62 -14.04
N ALA A 51 -12.64 15.58 -14.87
CA ALA A 51 -12.90 15.57 -16.30
C ALA A 51 -12.30 14.32 -16.98
N VAL A 52 -11.05 13.96 -16.67
CA VAL A 52 -10.39 12.75 -17.19
C VAL A 52 -11.09 11.48 -16.71
N ASP A 53 -11.43 11.40 -15.43
CA ASP A 53 -12.14 10.26 -14.84
C ASP A 53 -13.54 10.10 -15.47
N SER A 54 -14.23 11.20 -15.82
CA SER A 54 -15.52 11.15 -16.53
C SER A 54 -15.41 10.53 -17.94
N ILE A 55 -14.29 10.75 -18.64
CA ILE A 55 -14.00 10.15 -19.94
C ILE A 55 -13.66 8.67 -19.76
N ARG A 56 -12.83 8.34 -18.78
CA ARG A 56 -12.44 6.96 -18.46
C ARG A 56 -13.64 6.11 -18.01
N ALA A 57 -14.57 6.69 -17.25
CA ALA A 57 -15.77 6.03 -16.79
C ALA A 57 -16.68 5.59 -17.95
N LYS A 58 -16.71 6.34 -19.05
CA LYS A 58 -17.47 5.97 -20.27
C LYS A 58 -16.89 4.73 -20.95
N ASN A 59 -15.57 4.52 -20.87
CA ASN A 59 -14.84 3.42 -21.52
C ASN A 59 -14.12 2.54 -20.49
N LYS A 60 -14.86 1.97 -19.53
CA LYS A 60 -14.26 1.15 -18.46
C LYS A 60 -13.85 -0.24 -18.97
N ILE A 61 -12.54 -0.46 -19.09
CA ILE A 61 -11.96 -1.79 -19.36
C ILE A 61 -11.81 -2.54 -18.04
N VAL A 62 -12.26 -3.81 -18.02
CA VAL A 62 -12.15 -4.69 -16.85
C VAL A 62 -10.97 -5.64 -17.03
N TYR A 63 -10.18 -5.83 -15.98
CA TYR A 63 -9.11 -6.83 -15.91
C TYR A 63 -9.33 -7.73 -14.69
N TYR A 64 -8.85 -8.98 -14.79
CA TYR A 64 -8.98 -9.98 -13.74
C TYR A 64 -7.62 -10.42 -13.24
N HIS A 65 -7.52 -10.74 -11.95
CA HIS A 65 -6.33 -11.33 -11.37
C HIS A 65 -6.26 -12.82 -11.73
N GLN A 66 -5.12 -13.25 -12.26
CA GLN A 66 -4.90 -14.65 -12.62
C GLN A 66 -4.83 -15.53 -11.37
N LYS A 67 -5.57 -16.64 -11.38
CA LYS A 67 -5.55 -17.64 -10.31
C LYS A 67 -4.93 -18.92 -10.83
N PHE A 68 -3.79 -19.30 -10.26
CA PHE A 68 -3.12 -20.57 -10.58
C PHE A 68 -3.67 -21.68 -9.68
N ARG A 69 -3.98 -22.83 -10.27
CA ARG A 69 -4.27 -24.05 -9.50
C ARG A 69 -2.99 -24.59 -8.88
N ARG A 70 -3.09 -25.28 -7.74
CA ARG A 70 -1.96 -26.00 -7.16
C ARG A 70 -1.67 -27.28 -7.96
N VAL A 71 -0.39 -27.58 -8.05
CA VAL A 71 0.26 -28.75 -8.67
C VAL A 71 0.94 -29.52 -7.54
N PRO A 72 1.11 -30.86 -7.65
CA PRO A 72 1.94 -31.62 -6.72
C PRO A 72 3.33 -31.03 -6.54
N ASP A 73 3.85 -31.14 -5.32
CA ASP A 73 5.20 -30.69 -5.00
C ASP A 73 6.25 -31.68 -5.51
N LEU A 74 7.51 -31.23 -5.57
CA LEU A 74 8.61 -32.03 -6.10
C LEU A 74 8.79 -33.37 -5.35
N THR A 75 8.39 -33.43 -4.08
CA THR A 75 8.47 -34.63 -3.23
C THR A 75 7.52 -35.75 -3.66
N GLU A 76 6.47 -35.43 -4.42
CA GLU A 76 5.47 -36.39 -4.88
C GLU A 76 5.76 -36.91 -6.31
N CYS A 77 6.70 -36.29 -7.02
CA CYS A 77 7.08 -36.67 -8.37
C CYS A 77 7.95 -37.94 -8.41
N LYS A 78 7.69 -38.83 -9.39
CA LYS A 78 8.51 -40.02 -9.62
C LYS A 78 9.84 -39.65 -10.27
N GLU A 79 10.86 -40.46 -10.00
CA GLU A 79 12.17 -40.32 -10.64
C GLU A 79 12.07 -40.47 -12.16
N GLY A 80 12.55 -39.46 -12.89
CA GLY A 80 12.55 -39.43 -14.37
C GLY A 80 11.30 -38.81 -15.02
N ASP A 81 10.32 -38.34 -14.24
CA ASP A 81 9.14 -37.64 -14.75
C ASP A 81 9.41 -36.13 -14.92
N TYR A 82 10.00 -35.76 -16.08
CA TYR A 82 10.37 -34.38 -16.39
C TYR A 82 9.18 -33.40 -16.44
N PRO A 83 8.00 -33.74 -16.99
CA PRO A 83 6.82 -32.88 -16.90
C PRO A 83 6.44 -32.54 -15.46
N CYS A 84 6.43 -33.53 -14.55
CA CYS A 84 6.12 -33.30 -13.13
C CYS A 84 7.11 -32.32 -12.49
N TYR A 85 8.42 -32.49 -12.77
CA TYR A 85 9.46 -31.59 -12.26
C TYR A 85 9.28 -30.15 -12.74
N TYR A 86 8.95 -29.98 -14.03
CA TYR A 86 8.77 -28.67 -14.61
C TYR A 86 7.59 -27.93 -13.97
N GLU A 87 6.45 -28.59 -13.80
CA GLU A 87 5.28 -27.95 -13.20
C GLU A 87 5.50 -27.58 -11.73
N ALA A 88 6.13 -28.48 -10.95
CA ALA A 88 6.47 -28.24 -9.55
C ALA A 88 7.49 -27.09 -9.40
N GLU A 89 8.54 -27.06 -10.22
CA GLU A 89 9.53 -25.97 -10.20
C GLU A 89 8.88 -24.63 -10.58
N MET A 90 7.98 -24.61 -11.56
CA MET A 90 7.26 -23.39 -11.94
C MET A 90 6.29 -22.91 -10.85
N GLN A 91 5.70 -23.82 -10.07
CA GLN A 91 4.92 -23.46 -8.88
C GLN A 91 5.82 -22.81 -7.82
N TRP A 92 6.94 -23.45 -7.48
CA TRP A 92 7.89 -22.92 -6.50
C TRP A 92 8.45 -21.54 -6.91
N ARG A 93 8.81 -21.35 -8.17
CA ARG A 93 9.28 -20.05 -8.69
C ARG A 93 8.22 -18.96 -8.59
N ARG A 94 6.94 -19.29 -8.72
CA ARG A 94 5.84 -18.31 -8.53
C ARG A 94 5.67 -17.98 -7.05
N ASP A 95 5.62 -19.00 -6.19
CA ASP A 95 5.44 -18.82 -4.75
C ASP A 95 6.62 -18.03 -4.16
N TYR A 96 7.86 -18.31 -4.58
CA TYR A 96 9.03 -17.52 -4.18
C TYR A 96 8.91 -16.03 -4.53
N LYS A 97 8.36 -15.68 -5.69
CA LYS A 97 8.09 -14.28 -6.04
C LYS A 97 7.00 -13.67 -5.17
N VAL A 98 5.96 -14.45 -4.84
CA VAL A 98 4.90 -13.99 -3.93
C VAL A 98 5.48 -13.72 -2.54
N ASP A 99 6.35 -14.60 -2.03
CA ASP A 99 7.02 -14.42 -0.74
C ASP A 99 7.91 -13.18 -0.71
N GLN A 100 8.62 -12.89 -1.81
CA GLN A 100 9.37 -11.63 -1.95
C GLN A 100 8.46 -10.40 -1.82
N GLU A 101 7.28 -10.42 -2.43
CA GLU A 101 6.30 -9.33 -2.29
C GLU A 101 5.71 -9.27 -0.87
N ILE A 102 5.48 -10.41 -0.20
CA ILE A 102 5.02 -10.44 1.20
C ILE A 102 6.03 -9.73 2.11
N VAL A 103 7.33 -10.03 1.96
CA VAL A 103 8.38 -9.37 2.75
C VAL A 103 8.42 -7.87 2.46
N LYS A 104 8.27 -7.45 1.20
CA LYS A 104 8.19 -6.03 0.84
C LYS A 104 7.01 -5.34 1.51
N VAL A 105 5.82 -5.95 1.54
CA VAL A 105 4.64 -5.39 2.22
C VAL A 105 4.91 -5.21 3.72
N ILE A 106 5.51 -6.20 4.38
CA ILE A 106 5.85 -6.09 5.81
C ILE A 106 6.89 -4.97 6.04
N GLN A 107 7.88 -4.86 5.16
CA GLN A 107 8.87 -3.79 5.21
C GLN A 107 8.26 -2.40 4.99
N GLU A 108 7.32 -2.26 4.06
CA GLU A 108 6.57 -1.03 3.82
C GLU A 108 5.76 -0.61 5.05
N ARG A 109 5.11 -1.57 5.73
CA ARG A 109 4.40 -1.31 6.99
C ARG A 109 5.34 -0.73 8.04
N LEU A 110 6.46 -1.42 8.30
CA LEU A 110 7.45 -0.98 9.28
C LEU A 110 7.97 0.43 8.98
N ARG A 111 8.29 0.73 7.72
CA ARG A 111 8.72 2.06 7.29
C ARG A 111 7.62 3.10 7.47
N ALA A 112 6.38 2.76 7.11
CA ALA A 112 5.24 3.66 7.27
C ALA A 112 4.98 3.98 8.74
N CYS A 113 5.10 3.00 9.63
CA CYS A 113 4.96 3.17 11.07
C CYS A 113 6.08 4.03 11.66
N GLN A 114 7.34 3.76 11.30
CA GLN A 114 8.47 4.58 11.71
C GLN A 114 8.31 6.05 11.30
N GLN A 115 7.87 6.30 10.06
CA GLN A 115 7.65 7.65 9.55
C GLN A 115 6.49 8.37 10.26
N ARG A 116 5.43 7.65 10.65
CA ARG A 116 4.27 8.22 11.34
C ARG A 116 4.57 8.59 12.78
N GLU A 117 5.26 7.71 13.50
CA GLU A 117 5.50 7.85 14.95
C GLU A 117 6.70 8.75 15.27
N GLY A 118 7.57 8.97 14.29
CA GLY A 118 8.70 9.88 14.39
C GLY A 118 9.65 9.46 15.51
N HIS A 119 9.75 10.27 16.57
CA HIS A 119 10.69 10.02 17.67
C HIS A 119 10.23 8.90 18.62
N SER A 120 8.92 8.61 18.65
CA SER A 120 8.30 7.62 19.54
C SER A 120 8.22 6.21 18.94
N TYR A 121 8.89 5.97 17.81
CA TYR A 121 8.72 4.77 17.00
C TYR A 121 9.10 3.46 17.72
N GLN A 122 10.04 3.52 18.67
CA GLN A 122 10.51 2.31 19.35
C GLN A 122 9.45 1.66 20.24
N GLN A 123 8.56 2.47 20.82
CA GLN A 123 7.53 1.99 21.74
C GLN A 123 6.26 1.58 20.97
N ASN A 124 5.80 2.46 20.08
CA ASN A 124 4.52 2.31 19.42
C ASN A 124 4.58 1.30 18.25
N CYS A 125 5.72 1.18 17.55
CA CYS A 125 5.91 0.29 16.40
C CYS A 125 6.32 -1.16 16.75
N SER A 126 6.42 -1.51 18.03
CA SER A 126 6.92 -2.82 18.49
C SER A 126 6.24 -4.03 17.82
N LYS A 127 4.94 -3.94 17.55
CA LYS A 127 4.17 -5.01 16.89
C LYS A 127 4.63 -5.28 15.45
N GLU A 128 5.01 -4.25 14.72
CA GLU A 128 5.45 -4.40 13.33
C GLU A 128 6.88 -4.88 13.24
N ILE A 129 7.73 -4.45 14.18
CA ILE A 129 9.09 -4.97 14.34
C ILE A 129 9.04 -6.48 14.62
N HIS A 130 8.17 -6.91 15.55
CA HIS A 130 8.01 -8.33 15.86
C HIS A 130 7.57 -9.14 14.64
N ARG A 131 6.59 -8.65 13.85
CA ARG A 131 6.13 -9.32 12.61
C ARG A 131 7.17 -9.36 11.50
N PHE A 132 8.15 -8.46 11.53
CA PHE A 132 9.26 -8.48 10.57
C PHE A 132 10.34 -9.49 10.99
N MET A 133 10.51 -9.71 12.29
CA MET A 133 11.51 -10.64 12.83
C MET A 133 11.03 -12.10 12.91
N TYR A 134 9.73 -12.31 13.13
CA TYR A 134 9.07 -13.63 13.28
C TYR A 134 7.93 -13.78 12.29
#